data_AF-A0A3D8J4T0-F1
#
_entry.id   AF-A0A3D8J4T0-F1
#
_cell.length_a   1.000
_cell.length_b   1.000
_cell.length_c   1.000
_cell.angle_alpha   90.00
_cell.angle_beta   90.00
_cell.angle_gamma   90.00
#
_symmetry.space_group_name_H-M   'P 1'
#
loop_
_entity.id
_entity.type
_entity.pdbx_description
1 polymer ?
#
loop_
_entity_poly.entity_id
_entity_poly.type
_entity_poly.pdbx_seq_one_letter_code
_entity_poly.pdbx_strand_id
1 'polypeptide(L)' 'MFNNIQILEGVEIVHQTSSLWYYLVFLFGILGFFIYFLPTFIAFKRKHSSRYGILIINLFFGFTFIGWIITLAWSVSKKD' A
#
# COMPACT_ATOMS: atom_id res chain seq x y z
N MET A 1 2.44 18.28 17.31
CA MET A 1 3.18 19.15 16.36
C MET A 1 3.98 20.12 17.23
N PHE A 2 5.22 19.77 17.59
CA PHE A 2 6.04 20.61 18.44
C PHE A 2 6.78 21.61 17.55
N ASN A 3 6.32 22.85 17.55
CA ASN A 3 6.97 23.94 16.84
C ASN A 3 7.97 24.58 17.81
N ASN A 4 9.25 24.60 17.45
CA ASN A 4 10.26 25.33 18.21
C ASN A 4 10.32 26.75 17.67
N ILE A 5 10.02 27.73 18.53
CA ILE A 5 10.07 29.14 18.18
C ILE A 5 11.44 29.66 18.59
N GLN A 6 12.19 30.22 17.64
CA GLN A 6 13.43 30.97 17.90
C GLN A 6 13.20 32.43 17.56
N ILE A 7 13.59 33.34 18.46
CA ILE A 7 13.51 34.78 18.18
C ILE A 7 14.90 35.28 17.80
N LEU A 8 15.06 35.75 16.57
CA LEU A 8 16.28 36.36 16.02
C LEU A 8 15.96 37.79 15.61
N GLU A 9 16.69 38.78 16.14
CA GLU A 9 16.49 40.21 15.81
C GLU A 9 15.04 40.71 16.02
N GLY A 10 14.32 40.15 16.99
CA GLY A 10 12.91 40.47 17.24
C GLY A 10 11.92 39.84 16.25
N VAL A 11 12.39 39.00 15.33
CA VAL A 11 11.56 38.20 14.42
C VAL A 11 11.36 36.79 14.99
N GLU A 12 10.10 36.36 15.08
CA GLU A 12 9.74 34.99 15.47
C GLU A 12 9.94 34.02 14.30
N ILE A 13 10.94 33.14 14.39
CA ILE A 13 11.19 32.06 13.44
C ILE A 13 10.62 30.75 14.01
N VAL A 14 9.57 30.26 13.36
CA VAL A 14 8.92 28.99 13.71
C VAL A 14 9.63 27.86 12.97
N HIS A 15 10.48 27.12 13.68
CA HIS A 15 11.09 25.90 13.15
C HIS A 15 10.07 24.76 13.21
N GLN A 16 9.45 24.49 12.06
CA GLN A 16 8.62 23.32 11.83
C GLN A 16 9.52 22.09 11.64
N THR A 17 9.85 21.37 12.71
CA THR A 17 10.58 20.10 12.59
C THR A 17 9.70 19.11 11.82
N SER A 18 10.08 18.80 10.58
CA SER A 18 9.44 17.75 9.78
C SER A 18 9.55 16.44 10.54
N SER A 19 8.42 15.89 10.94
CA SER A 19 8.39 14.74 11.83
C SER A 19 8.52 13.46 11.00
N LEU A 20 9.51 12.63 11.32
CA LEU A 20 9.93 11.47 10.51
C LEU A 20 8.81 10.47 10.20
N TRP A 21 7.73 10.50 10.98
CA TRP A 21 6.59 9.62 10.83
C TRP A 21 5.91 9.73 9.46
N TYR A 22 5.91 10.89 8.82
CA TYR A 22 5.28 11.05 7.49
C TYR A 22 5.98 10.16 6.46
N TYR A 23 7.32 10.13 6.48
CA TYR A 23 8.11 9.29 5.59
C TYR A 23 7.91 7.80 5.89
N LEU A 24 7.78 7.43 7.17
CA LEU A 24 7.48 6.05 7.56
C LEU A 24 6.09 5.63 7.07
N VAL A 25 5.05 6.44 7.31
CA VAL A 25 3.69 6.17 6.83
C VAL A 25 3.65 6.05 5.31
N PHE A 26 4.35 6.93 4.59
CA PHE A 26 4.46 6.87 3.14
C PHE A 26 5.14 5.57 2.66
N LEU A 27 6.26 5.20 3.29
CA LEU A 27 6.98 3.97 2.98
C LEU A 27 6.13 2.72 3.23
N PHE A 28 5.48 2.63 4.39
CA PHE A 28 4.60 1.50 4.73
C PHE A 28 3.37 1.46 3.82
N GLY A 29 2.81 2.61 3.46
CA GLY A 29 1.69 2.71 2.52
C GLY A 29 2.05 2.16 1.13
N ILE A 30 3.22 2.53 0.60
CA ILE A 30 3.72 2.00 -0.67
C ILE A 30 3.92 0.48 -0.58
N LEU A 31 4.56 0.00 0.49
CA LEU A 31 4.80 -1.44 0.65
C LEU A 31 3.49 -2.23 0.75
N GLY A 32 2.54 -1.73 1.54
CA GLY A 32 1.20 -2.31 1.67
C GLY A 32 0.44 -2.36 0.34
N PHE A 33 0.54 -1.31 -0.48
CA PHE A 33 -0.06 -1.27 -1.82
C PHE A 33 0.47 -2.39 -2.72
N PHE A 34 1.79 -2.62 -2.75
CA PHE A 34 2.36 -3.72 -3.54
C PHE A 34 1.92 -5.10 -3.04
N ILE A 35 1.85 -5.29 -1.72
CA ILE A 35 1.39 -6.56 -1.12
C ILE A 35 -0.08 -6.79 -1.46
N TYR A 36 -0.91 -5.77 -1.41
CA TYR A 36 -2.33 -5.86 -1.75
C TYR A 36 -2.55 -6.37 -3.18
N PHE A 37 -1.76 -5.89 -4.15
CA PHE A 37 -1.86 -6.29 -5.55
C PHE A 37 -1.06 -7.56 -5.90
N LEU A 38 -0.41 -8.20 -4.94
CA LEU A 38 0.39 -9.42 -5.15
C LEU A 38 -0.39 -10.56 -5.86
N PRO A 39 -1.60 -10.97 -5.42
CA PRO A 39 -2.39 -12.00 -6.11
C PRO A 39 -2.70 -11.64 -7.56
N THR A 40 -3.03 -10.38 -7.83
CA THR A 40 -3.24 -9.88 -9.19
C THR A 40 -1.96 -9.98 -10.02
N PHE A 41 -0.82 -9.55 -9.47
CA PHE A 41 0.46 -9.62 -10.17
C PHE A 41 0.85 -11.06 -10.53
N ILE A 42 0.66 -12.01 -9.62
CA ILE A 42 0.91 -13.44 -9.85
C ILE A 42 0.04 -13.97 -11.00
N ALA A 43 -1.26 -13.66 -10.99
CA ALA A 43 -2.18 -14.11 -12.03
C ALA A 43 -1.80 -13.59 -13.43
N PHE A 44 -1.39 -12.33 -13.52
CA PHE A 44 -0.95 -11.71 -14.78
C PHE A 44 0.39 -12.28 -15.24
N LYS A 45 1.36 -12.45 -14.34
CA LYS A 45 2.68 -13.03 -14.64
C LYS A 45 2.56 -14.46 -15.17
N ARG A 46 1.65 -15.27 -14.62
CA ARG A 46 1.38 -16.65 -15.06
C ARG A 46 0.50 -16.72 -16.32
N LYS A 47 0.01 -15.59 -16.82
CA LYS A 47 -0.99 -15.51 -17.90
C LYS A 47 -2.19 -16.44 -17.62
N HIS A 48 -2.70 -16.42 -16.39
CA HIS A 48 -3.82 -17.25 -15.96
C HIS A 48 -5.09 -16.85 -16.74
N SER A 49 -5.93 -17.82 -17.14
CA SER A 49 -7.17 -17.54 -17.90
C SER A 49 -8.08 -16.57 -17.13
N SER A 50 -8.29 -16.86 -15.84
CA SER A 50 -9.09 -16.03 -14.92
C SER A 50 -8.40 -14.77 -14.36
N ARG A 51 -7.32 -14.26 -15.00
CA ARG A 51 -6.56 -13.11 -14.47
C ARG A 51 -7.42 -11.87 -14.21
N TYR A 52 -8.40 -11.60 -15.07
CA TYR A 52 -9.32 -10.47 -14.92
C TYR A 52 -10.33 -10.71 -13.79
N GLY A 53 -10.79 -11.95 -13.61
CA GLY A 53 -11.62 -12.33 -12.46
C GLY A 53 -10.87 -12.15 -11.15
N ILE A 54 -9.62 -12.59 -11.08
CA ILE A 54 -8.75 -12.38 -9.91
C ILE A 54 -8.54 -10.89 -9.64
N LEU A 55 -8.36 -10.07 -10.68
CA LEU A 55 -8.23 -8.62 -10.52
C LEU A 55 -9.50 -7.99 -9.94
N ILE A 56 -10.67 -8.35 -10.46
CA ILE A 56 -11.95 -7.81 -10.00
C ILE A 56 -12.19 -8.22 -8.54
N ILE A 57 -12.05 -9.50 -8.20
CA ILE A 57 -12.26 -9.95 -6.81
C ILE A 57 -11.21 -9.33 -5.88
N ASN A 58 -9.94 -9.22 -6.29
CA ASN A 58 -8.93 -8.58 -5.44
C ASN A 58 -9.21 -7.09 -5.24
N LEU A 59 -9.75 -6.39 -6.24
CA LEU A 59 -10.08 -4.96 -6.13
C LEU A 59 -11.30 -4.71 -5.22
N PHE A 60 -12.35 -5.52 -5.35
CA PHE A 60 -13.60 -5.32 -4.60
C PHE A 60 -13.61 -6.02 -3.24
N PHE A 61 -12.93 -7.17 -3.10
CA PHE A 61 -12.95 -8.00 -1.89
C PHE A 61 -11.57 -8.21 -1.26
N GLY A 62 -10.48 -7.78 -1.89
CA GLY A 62 -9.12 -7.93 -1.34
C GLY A 62 -8.86 -7.07 -0.11
N PHE A 63 -9.74 -6.12 0.23
CA PHE A 63 -9.69 -5.41 1.51
C PHE A 63 -10.02 -6.32 2.70
N THR A 64 -10.69 -7.45 2.44
CA THR A 64 -10.92 -8.49 3.45
C THR A 64 -9.73 -9.46 3.42
N PHE A 65 -9.21 -9.82 4.61
CA PHE A 65 -8.12 -10.81 4.71
C PHE A 65 -8.49 -12.13 4.01
N ILE A 66 -9.75 -12.55 4.14
CA ILE A 66 -10.28 -13.75 3.51
C ILE A 66 -10.33 -13.62 1.99
N GLY A 67 -10.87 -12.53 1.44
CA GLY A 67 -10.91 -12.31 -0.02
C GLY A 67 -9.53 -12.22 -0.65
N TRP A 68 -8.57 -11.64 0.07
CA TRP A 68 -7.17 -11.62 -0.37
C TRP A 68 -6.55 -13.02 -0.40
N ILE A 69 -6.77 -13.85 0.63
CA ILE A 69 -6.29 -15.25 0.66
C ILE A 69 -6.92 -16.07 -0.47
N ILE A 70 -8.23 -15.93 -0.71
CA ILE A 70 -8.94 -16.67 -1.77
C ILE A 70 -8.38 -16.31 -3.14
N THR A 71 -8.20 -15.02 -3.42
CA THR A 71 -7.65 -14.57 -4.71
C THR A 71 -6.19 -14.95 -4.89
N LEU A 72 -5.41 -14.99 -3.80
CA LEU A 72 -4.04 -15.51 -3.82
C LEU A 72 -4.01 -17.00 -4.15
N ALA A 73 -4.80 -17.81 -3.44
CA ALA A 73 -4.94 -19.25 -3.73
C ALA A 73 -5.38 -19.49 -5.17
N TRP A 74 -6.34 -18.69 -5.67
CA TRP A 74 -6.79 -18.80 -7.05
C TRP A 74 -5.73 -18.40 -8.06
N SER A 75 -4.90 -17.38 -7.77
CA SER A 75 -3.80 -16.95 -8.64
C SER A 75 -2.70 -18.01 -8.82
N VAL A 76 -2.50 -18.85 -7.81
CA VAL A 76 -1.52 -19.95 -7.84
C VAL A 76 -2.13 -21.28 -8.29
N SER A 77 -3.45 -21.37 -8.39
CA SER A 77 -4.18 -22.56 -8.85
C SER A 77 -3.72 -23.01 -10.25
N LYS A 78 -4.10 -24.26 -10.59
CA LYS A 78 -3.80 -24.85 -11.89
C LYS A 78 -4.40 -23.97 -12.98
N LYS A 79 -3.54 -23.57 -13.90
CA LYS A 79 -3.93 -22.91 -15.13
C LYS A 79 -4.43 -24.03 -16.05
N ASP A 80 -5.75 -24.07 -16.27
CA ASP A 80 -6.35 -24.94 -17.29
C ASP A 80 -5.74 -24.68 -18.67
#